data_AF-A0A4Q3Y666-F1
#
_entry.id   AF-A0A4Q3Y666-F1
#
_cell.length_a   1.000
_cell.length_b   1.000
_cell.length_c   1.000
_cell.angle_alpha   90.00
_cell.angle_beta   90.00
_cell.angle_gamma   90.00
#
_symmetry.space_group_name_H-M   'P 1'
#
loop_
_entity.id
_entity.type
_entity.pdbx_description
1 polymer ?
#
loop_
_entity_poly.entity_id
_entity_poly.type
_entity_poly.pdbx_seq_one_letter_code
_entity_poly.pdbx_strand_id
1 'polypeptide(L)'
;MAPGGCLACAISSNHEKQTVLYVVCCRAEVFCDRNFLKRKGLPDVKPIVFLHLPKTAGQTIHHALGTICGEEKIAPFRLQSQVSGPTSFPRGYILHSGHLHWDGLEAMLPQPFSFSVIRDPKERFASFYFYMRKKIRDQVASGNPVRNHGIHAALTEPVECFFFNQDDDLSVRIRLAWANRTLTYFALRKLERRKEDQRLELDDLVTAALLNAEQLSAIYDFEDLSPLEADIEQLWGQRPDIVGQNTNRGPLTQGVSRWASLLDELGSDRLARGMESFVDEDEIFLGKLRAQGDGSDGRITGSGVATS
;
A
#
# COMPACT_ATOMS: atom_id res chain seq x y z
N MET A 1 9.49 56.03 1.80
CA MET A 1 9.46 54.85 0.92
C MET A 1 8.80 53.73 1.70
N ALA A 2 7.58 53.35 1.32
CA ALA A 2 6.79 52.31 1.99
C ALA A 2 7.01 50.97 1.28
N PRO A 3 7.15 49.82 1.98
CA PRO A 3 7.16 48.51 1.35
C PRO A 3 5.72 47.98 1.15
N GLY A 4 5.55 47.28 0.02
CA GLY A 4 4.30 46.94 -0.65
C GLY A 4 3.26 46.19 0.18
N GLY A 5 2.00 46.55 -0.06
CA GLY A 5 0.81 45.92 0.48
C GLY A 5 0.51 44.56 -0.15
N CYS A 6 -0.08 43.69 0.66
CA CYS A 6 -0.58 42.38 0.30
C CYS A 6 -1.91 42.51 -0.44
N LEU A 7 -2.05 41.86 -1.60
CA LEU A 7 -3.30 41.83 -2.37
C LEU A 7 -4.31 40.94 -1.64
N ALA A 8 -5.35 41.54 -1.06
CA ALA A 8 -6.54 40.82 -0.61
C ALA A 8 -7.41 40.50 -1.83
N CYS A 9 -7.69 39.21 -2.08
CA CYS A 9 -8.71 38.82 -3.06
C CYS A 9 -10.01 38.51 -2.32
N ALA A 10 -11.06 39.26 -2.67
CA ALA A 10 -12.40 39.18 -2.10
C ALA A 10 -13.12 37.88 -2.51
N ILE A 11 -13.88 37.32 -1.59
CA ILE A 11 -14.84 36.23 -1.84
C ILE A 11 -16.18 36.87 -2.20
N SER A 12 -16.70 36.58 -3.39
CA SER A 12 -18.10 36.82 -3.76
C SER A 12 -18.82 35.48 -3.80
N SER A 13 -19.84 35.34 -2.96
CA SER A 13 -20.74 34.20 -2.93
C SER A 13 -21.84 34.35 -3.99
N ASN A 14 -22.06 33.33 -4.81
CA ASN A 14 -23.40 33.06 -5.33
C ASN A 14 -23.63 31.58 -5.59
N HIS A 15 -24.86 31.16 -5.29
CA HIS A 15 -25.41 29.82 -5.41
C HIS A 15 -25.38 29.31 -6.87
N GLU A 16 -24.87 28.10 -7.09
CA GLU A 16 -25.58 26.93 -7.67
C GLU A 16 -24.59 25.83 -8.07
N LYS A 17 -24.98 24.59 -7.72
CA LYS A 17 -24.42 23.27 -8.04
C LYS A 17 -23.24 23.21 -9.04
N GLN A 18 -22.03 22.95 -8.53
CA GLN A 18 -20.97 22.23 -9.25
C GLN A 18 -19.99 21.64 -8.22
N THR A 19 -19.84 20.31 -8.22
CA THR A 19 -18.77 19.62 -7.50
C THR A 19 -17.47 19.88 -8.25
N VAL A 20 -16.74 20.92 -7.85
CA VAL A 20 -15.40 21.22 -8.38
C VAL A 20 -14.39 20.34 -7.66
N LEU A 21 -13.75 19.44 -8.40
CA LEU A 21 -12.55 18.71 -7.96
C LEU A 21 -11.41 19.74 -7.85
N TYR A 22 -11.10 20.19 -6.63
CA TYR A 22 -10.00 21.10 -6.39
C TYR A 22 -8.67 20.34 -6.50
N VAL A 23 -7.99 20.47 -7.63
CA VAL A 23 -6.54 20.26 -7.71
C VAL A 23 -5.89 21.46 -7.03
N VAL A 24 -5.59 21.32 -5.75
CA VAL A 24 -4.78 22.30 -5.03
C VAL A 24 -3.35 22.19 -5.54
N CYS A 25 -3.03 22.99 -6.55
CA CYS A 25 -1.65 23.23 -6.97
C CYS A 25 -1.00 24.17 -5.95
N CYS A 26 -0.64 23.62 -4.78
CA CYS A 26 0.23 24.34 -3.85
C CYS A 26 1.64 24.37 -4.46
N ARG A 27 2.03 25.54 -4.97
CA ARG A 27 3.44 25.92 -5.12
C ARG A 27 4.08 25.90 -3.72
N ALA A 28 4.59 24.73 -3.34
CA ALA A 28 5.38 24.57 -2.13
C ALA A 28 6.82 24.98 -2.43
N GLU A 29 7.10 26.28 -2.38
CA GLU A 29 8.45 26.75 -2.04
C GLU A 29 8.63 26.62 -0.52
N VAL A 30 8.53 25.40 0.00
CA VAL A 30 9.09 25.06 1.31
C VAL A 30 10.49 24.58 1.01
N PHE A 31 11.43 25.52 1.09
CA PHE A 31 12.86 25.28 0.99
C PHE A 31 13.22 24.12 1.92
N CYS A 32 13.39 22.92 1.36
CA CYS A 32 14.00 21.82 2.06
C CYS A 32 15.44 22.26 2.29
N ASP A 33 15.75 22.75 3.49
CA ASP A 33 17.09 23.18 3.83
C ASP A 33 18.00 21.95 3.79
N ARG A 34 18.60 21.69 2.62
CA ARG A 34 19.67 20.69 2.39
C ARG A 34 20.77 20.82 3.45
N ASN A 35 20.93 22.00 4.07
CA ASN A 35 21.90 22.18 5.15
C ASN A 35 21.48 21.54 6.47
N PHE A 36 20.22 21.19 6.72
CA PHE A 36 19.83 20.45 7.93
C PHE A 36 20.32 18.99 7.89
N LEU A 37 20.14 18.31 6.75
CA LEU A 37 20.62 16.93 6.55
C LEU A 37 22.16 16.88 6.53
N LYS A 38 22.82 17.84 5.86
CA LYS A 38 24.28 18.01 5.93
C LYS A 38 24.79 18.30 7.34
N ARG A 39 24.08 19.12 8.15
CA ARG A 39 24.44 19.42 9.55
C ARG A 39 24.36 18.19 10.46
N LYS A 40 23.61 17.16 10.07
CA LYS A 40 23.54 15.86 10.76
C LYS A 40 24.51 14.81 10.21
N GLY A 41 25.33 15.16 9.21
CA GLY A 41 26.26 14.23 8.57
C GLY A 41 25.58 13.10 7.78
N LEU A 42 24.29 13.27 7.45
CA LEU A 42 23.57 12.30 6.63
C LEU A 42 23.89 12.58 5.16
N PRO A 43 24.26 11.56 4.36
CA PRO A 43 24.50 11.75 2.93
C PRO A 43 23.23 12.30 2.24
N ASP A 44 23.40 12.99 1.08
CA ASP A 44 22.31 13.58 0.27
C ASP A 44 21.49 12.48 -0.44
N VAL A 45 21.02 11.51 0.33
CA VAL A 45 20.35 10.30 -0.18
C VAL A 45 18.85 10.51 -0.14
N LYS A 46 18.20 10.21 -1.26
CA LYS A 46 16.75 10.27 -1.40
C LYS A 46 16.10 9.30 -0.39
N PRO A 47 15.13 9.74 0.42
CA PRO A 47 14.39 8.84 1.29
C PRO A 47 13.72 7.72 0.48
N ILE A 48 13.76 6.50 0.98
CA ILE A 48 13.04 5.36 0.42
C ILE A 48 11.68 5.23 1.10
N VAL A 49 10.62 5.15 0.30
CA VAL A 49 9.26 4.97 0.80
C VAL A 49 8.67 3.71 0.18
N PHE A 50 8.71 2.62 0.94
CA PHE A 50 8.09 1.37 0.56
C PHE A 50 6.64 1.30 1.06
N LEU A 51 5.72 1.56 0.14
CA LEU A 51 4.27 1.50 0.34
C LEU A 51 3.82 0.03 0.31
N HIS A 52 3.87 -0.60 1.49
CA HIS A 52 3.73 -2.04 1.62
C HIS A 52 2.26 -2.46 1.68
N LEU A 53 1.82 -3.20 0.66
CA LEU A 53 0.56 -3.95 0.68
C LEU A 53 0.71 -5.27 1.47
N PRO A 54 -0.25 -5.68 2.30
CA PRO A 54 -0.17 -6.98 2.96
C PRO A 54 0.05 -8.14 1.99
N LYS A 55 0.99 -9.02 2.35
CA LYS A 55 1.32 -10.28 1.65
C LYS A 55 2.05 -10.13 0.31
N THR A 56 2.82 -9.06 0.14
CA THR A 56 3.68 -8.80 -1.02
C THR A 56 5.18 -8.76 -0.65
N ALA A 57 5.67 -9.78 0.06
CA ALA A 57 7.06 -9.89 0.55
C ALA A 57 7.56 -8.76 1.47
N GLY A 58 6.70 -7.87 1.97
CA GLY A 58 7.22 -6.64 2.56
C GLY A 58 7.93 -6.76 3.91
N GLN A 59 7.87 -7.90 4.61
CA GLN A 59 8.80 -8.15 5.73
C GLN A 59 10.22 -8.40 5.21
N THR A 60 10.38 -9.25 4.19
CA THR A 60 11.68 -9.52 3.55
C THR A 60 12.29 -8.24 3.00
N ILE A 61 11.52 -7.48 2.21
CA ILE A 61 11.98 -6.20 1.64
C ILE A 61 12.35 -5.21 2.75
N HIS A 62 11.51 -5.09 3.79
CA HIS A 62 11.82 -4.19 4.90
C HIS A 62 13.13 -4.54 5.60
N HIS A 63 13.37 -5.81 5.91
CA HIS A 63 14.60 -6.25 6.57
C HIS A 63 15.84 -6.02 5.69
N ALA A 64 15.73 -6.32 4.39
CA ALA A 64 16.82 -6.09 3.45
C ALA A 64 17.18 -4.60 3.34
N LEU A 65 16.17 -3.73 3.19
CA LEU A 65 16.38 -2.28 3.16
C LEU A 65 16.85 -1.73 4.49
N GLY A 66 16.36 -2.24 5.62
CA GLY A 66 16.79 -1.86 6.95
C GLY A 66 18.26 -2.17 7.20
N THR A 67 18.75 -3.30 6.67
CA THR A 67 20.17 -3.68 6.73
C THR A 67 21.06 -2.69 5.97
N ILE A 68 20.61 -2.20 4.81
CA ILE A 68 21.33 -1.19 4.02
C ILE A 68 21.28 0.19 4.69
N CYS A 69 20.10 0.60 5.17
CA CYS A 69 19.90 1.95 5.69
C CYS A 69 20.47 2.14 7.11
N GLY A 70 20.49 1.09 7.92
CA GLY A 70 20.69 1.16 9.38
C GLY A 70 19.36 1.29 10.14
N GLU A 71 19.17 0.51 11.20
CA GLU A 71 17.92 0.45 11.97
C GLU A 71 17.50 1.80 12.56
N GLU A 72 18.47 2.62 12.95
CA GLU A 72 18.26 3.95 13.54
C GLU A 72 17.71 4.98 12.54
N LYS A 73 17.79 4.69 11.24
CA LYS A 73 17.29 5.54 10.15
C LYS A 73 15.95 5.06 9.59
N ILE A 74 15.34 4.05 10.20
CA ILE A 74 14.02 3.54 9.85
C ILE A 74 12.95 4.31 10.62
N ALA A 75 11.93 4.80 9.90
CA ALA A 75 10.80 5.47 10.51
C ALA A 75 10.05 4.54 11.49
N PRO A 76 9.54 5.07 12.62
CA PRO A 76 8.98 4.25 13.70
C PRO A 76 7.64 3.60 13.36
N PHE A 77 6.96 4.04 12.31
CA PHE A 77 5.62 3.57 11.96
C PHE A 77 5.70 2.44 10.93
N ARG A 78 5.15 1.28 11.31
CA ARG A 78 4.99 0.08 10.46
C ARG A 78 3.53 -0.17 10.09
N LEU A 79 2.61 0.31 10.92
CA LEU A 79 1.16 0.17 10.78
C LEU A 79 0.49 1.53 10.92
N GLN A 80 -0.56 1.78 10.14
CA GLN A 80 -1.31 3.03 10.22
C GLN A 80 -1.83 3.34 11.63
N SER A 81 -2.20 2.31 12.41
CA SER A 81 -2.66 2.47 13.78
C SER A 81 -1.59 2.98 14.76
N GLN A 82 -0.31 2.99 14.36
CA GLN A 82 0.79 3.54 15.15
C GLN A 82 1.01 5.03 14.90
N VAL A 83 0.40 5.58 13.84
CA VAL A 83 0.55 6.99 13.48
C VAL A 83 -0.26 7.85 14.45
N SER A 84 0.43 8.62 15.28
CA SER A 84 -0.16 9.53 16.27
C SER A 84 -0.17 11.00 15.84
N GLY A 85 0.36 11.31 14.65
CA GLY A 85 0.50 12.67 14.11
C GLY A 85 -0.21 12.87 12.77
N PRO A 86 -0.02 14.02 12.12
CA PRO A 86 -0.69 14.36 10.86
C PRO A 86 -0.15 13.60 9.65
N THR A 87 0.91 12.81 9.81
CA THR A 87 1.55 12.09 8.70
C THR A 87 2.09 10.73 9.10
N SER A 88 2.08 9.80 8.15
CA SER A 88 2.79 8.53 8.21
C SER A 88 4.31 8.65 7.95
N PHE A 89 4.78 9.82 7.50
CA PHE A 89 6.15 10.04 7.02
C PHE A 89 6.87 11.13 7.83
N PRO A 90 7.26 10.84 9.08
CA PRO A 90 8.02 11.80 9.89
C PRO A 90 9.38 12.11 9.26
N ARG A 91 9.82 13.36 9.30
CA ARG A 91 11.14 13.75 8.77
C ARG A 91 12.28 13.19 9.62
N GLY A 92 13.48 13.14 9.04
CA GLY A 92 14.71 12.71 9.71
C GLY A 92 15.02 11.21 9.60
N TYR A 93 14.16 10.46 8.89
CA TYR A 93 14.36 9.06 8.57
C TYR A 93 14.65 8.90 7.08
N ILE A 94 15.34 7.82 6.76
CA ILE A 94 15.70 7.45 5.40
C ILE A 94 14.70 6.43 4.86
N LEU A 95 14.34 5.43 5.65
CA LEU A 95 13.45 4.36 5.23
C LEU A 95 12.08 4.51 5.89
N HIS A 96 11.05 4.69 5.08
CA HIS A 96 9.66 4.56 5.46
C HIS A 96 9.11 3.28 4.86
N SER A 97 8.69 2.34 5.70
CA SER A 97 8.17 1.06 5.20
C SER A 97 7.10 0.55 6.13
N GLY A 98 5.91 0.29 5.60
CA GLY A 98 4.81 -0.22 6.39
C GLY A 98 3.48 -0.22 5.67
N HIS A 99 2.48 -0.79 6.35
CA HIS A 99 1.08 -0.65 5.96
C HIS A 99 0.63 0.74 6.41
N LEU A 100 0.95 1.73 5.59
CA LEU A 100 0.72 3.15 5.88
C LEU A 100 -0.19 3.75 4.81
N HIS A 101 -1.08 4.64 5.23
CA HIS A 101 -1.71 5.58 4.30
C HIS A 101 -0.64 6.52 3.77
N TRP A 102 -0.80 6.91 2.52
CA TRP A 102 0.18 7.69 1.80
C TRP A 102 -0.43 8.92 1.14
N ASP A 103 -1.59 9.36 1.65
CA ASP A 103 -2.12 10.68 1.38
C ASP A 103 -1.13 11.76 1.85
N GLY A 104 -0.75 12.65 0.94
CA GLY A 104 0.18 13.76 1.23
C GLY A 104 1.66 13.37 1.28
N LEU A 105 2.06 12.21 0.76
CA LEU A 105 3.46 11.80 0.67
C LEU A 105 4.36 12.90 0.08
N GLU A 106 3.92 13.52 -1.02
CA GLU A 106 4.67 14.53 -1.77
C GLU A 106 4.91 15.81 -0.96
N ALA A 107 3.99 16.16 -0.06
CA ALA A 107 4.11 17.34 0.79
C ALA A 107 5.13 17.13 1.93
N MET A 108 5.32 15.87 2.33
CA MET A 108 6.13 15.53 3.51
C MET A 108 7.58 15.24 3.16
N LEU A 109 7.78 14.51 2.06
CA LEU A 109 9.08 14.10 1.55
C LEU A 109 9.21 14.58 0.10
N PRO A 110 10.08 15.55 -0.19
CA PRO A 110 10.33 15.97 -1.57
C PRO A 110 11.17 14.92 -2.29
N GLN A 111 10.68 14.45 -3.45
CA GLN A 111 11.37 13.50 -4.34
C GLN A 111 11.88 12.20 -3.66
N PRO A 112 11.03 11.48 -2.90
CA PRO A 112 11.41 10.18 -2.36
C PRO A 112 11.53 9.17 -3.50
N PHE A 113 12.33 8.13 -3.29
CA PHE A 113 12.17 6.91 -4.05
C PHE A 113 11.00 6.12 -3.47
N SER A 114 9.80 6.38 -3.98
CA SER A 114 8.56 5.76 -3.52
C SER A 114 8.20 4.59 -4.41
N PHE A 115 7.91 3.44 -3.81
CA PHE A 115 7.53 2.26 -4.59
C PHE A 115 6.55 1.36 -3.85
N SER A 116 5.91 0.47 -4.61
CA SER A 116 5.11 -0.62 -4.07
C SER A 116 5.43 -1.93 -4.78
N VAL A 117 5.02 -3.03 -4.15
CA VAL A 117 5.08 -4.37 -4.74
C VAL A 117 3.67 -4.91 -4.78
N ILE A 118 3.24 -5.30 -5.98
CA ILE A 118 1.92 -5.88 -6.21
C ILE A 118 2.05 -7.38 -6.48
N ARG A 119 0.96 -8.11 -6.28
CA ARG A 119 0.88 -9.56 -6.44
C ARG A 119 -0.46 -9.87 -7.09
N ASP A 120 -0.55 -11.04 -7.72
CA ASP A 120 -1.84 -11.62 -8.10
C ASP A 120 -2.91 -11.43 -6.98
N PRO A 121 -4.06 -10.78 -7.28
CA PRO A 121 -5.04 -10.41 -6.26
C PRO A 121 -5.61 -11.60 -5.50
N LYS A 122 -5.87 -12.70 -6.20
CA LYS A 122 -6.42 -13.95 -5.66
C LYS A 122 -5.45 -14.59 -4.67
N GLU A 123 -4.20 -14.76 -5.07
CA GLU A 123 -3.14 -15.31 -4.22
C GLU A 123 -2.83 -14.39 -3.02
N ARG A 124 -2.79 -13.07 -3.23
CA ARG A 124 -2.60 -12.09 -2.15
C ARG A 124 -3.73 -12.18 -1.13
N PHE A 125 -4.98 -12.19 -1.59
CA PHE A 125 -6.17 -12.24 -0.75
C PHE A 125 -6.22 -13.52 0.08
N ALA A 126 -6.07 -14.69 -0.55
CA ALA A 126 -6.07 -15.97 0.15
C ALA A 126 -4.90 -16.10 1.13
N SER A 127 -3.71 -15.63 0.73
CA SER A 127 -2.53 -15.55 1.61
C SER A 127 -2.78 -14.68 2.85
N PHE A 128 -3.54 -13.60 2.70
CA PHE A 128 -3.89 -12.74 3.82
C PHE A 128 -4.90 -13.42 4.75
N TYR A 129 -5.93 -14.07 4.19
CA TYR A 129 -6.91 -14.85 4.96
C TYR A 129 -6.24 -15.93 5.82
N PHE A 130 -5.46 -16.83 5.22
CA PHE A 130 -4.81 -17.90 5.96
C PHE A 130 -3.82 -17.38 7.01
N TYR A 131 -3.09 -16.31 6.70
CA TYR A 131 -2.21 -15.68 7.66
C TYR A 131 -2.97 -15.14 8.87
N MET A 132 -4.04 -14.37 8.65
CA MET A 132 -4.84 -13.80 9.73
C MET A 132 -5.54 -14.89 10.55
N ARG A 133 -6.11 -15.90 9.88
CA ARG A 133 -6.73 -17.05 10.54
C ARG A 133 -5.75 -17.80 11.43
N LYS A 134 -4.55 -18.11 10.92
CA LYS A 134 -3.48 -18.72 11.72
C LYS A 134 -3.11 -17.84 12.92
N LYS A 135 -2.88 -16.54 12.69
CA LYS A 135 -2.51 -15.60 13.75
C LYS A 135 -3.54 -15.56 14.88
N ILE A 136 -4.83 -15.51 14.54
CA ILE A 136 -5.91 -15.53 15.54
C ILE A 136 -5.96 -16.88 16.28
N ARG A 137 -5.84 -18.01 15.57
CA ARG A 137 -5.81 -19.34 16.21
C ARG A 137 -4.63 -19.49 17.18
N ASP A 138 -3.44 -19.06 16.78
CA ASP A 138 -2.24 -19.10 17.63
C ASP A 138 -2.43 -18.21 18.88
N GLN A 139 -3.08 -17.04 18.73
CA GLN A 139 -3.41 -16.14 19.84
C GLN A 139 -4.39 -16.80 20.83
N VAL A 140 -5.46 -17.41 20.32
CA VAL A 140 -6.45 -18.14 21.13
C VAL A 140 -5.79 -19.32 21.86
N ALA A 141 -4.99 -20.11 21.15
CA ALA A 141 -4.27 -21.26 21.72
C ALA A 141 -3.29 -20.84 22.83
N SER A 142 -2.75 -19.62 22.76
CA SER A 142 -1.86 -19.04 23.78
C SER A 142 -2.61 -18.43 24.97
N GLY A 143 -3.95 -18.55 25.05
CA GLY A 143 -4.76 -18.00 26.13
C GLY A 143 -4.91 -16.47 26.10
N ASN A 144 -4.47 -15.80 25.03
CA ASN A 144 -4.59 -14.36 24.89
C ASN A 144 -5.99 -14.01 24.36
N PRO A 145 -6.71 -13.06 24.97
CA PRO A 145 -8.02 -12.67 24.48
C PRO A 145 -7.90 -12.07 23.08
N VAL A 146 -8.85 -12.44 22.19
CA VAL A 146 -8.93 -11.87 20.84
C VAL A 146 -9.33 -10.40 20.95
N ARG A 147 -8.35 -9.50 20.93
CA ARG A 147 -8.58 -8.06 20.86
C ARG A 147 -9.29 -7.75 19.53
N ASN A 148 -10.41 -7.04 19.58
CA ASN A 148 -11.32 -6.66 18.48
C ASN A 148 -12.32 -7.75 18.06
N HIS A 149 -13.39 -7.89 18.85
CA HIS A 149 -14.43 -8.94 18.77
C HIS A 149 -15.21 -9.11 17.45
N GLY A 150 -15.01 -8.27 16.42
CA GLY A 150 -15.74 -8.37 15.15
C GLY A 150 -15.07 -9.31 14.15
N ILE A 151 -14.26 -8.73 13.26
CA ILE A 151 -13.56 -9.46 12.18
C ILE A 151 -12.65 -10.56 12.74
N HIS A 152 -11.95 -10.30 13.85
CA HIS A 152 -11.02 -11.29 14.39
C HIS A 152 -11.74 -12.51 14.98
N ALA A 153 -12.90 -12.32 15.62
CA ALA A 153 -13.69 -13.46 16.09
C ALA A 153 -14.22 -14.28 14.91
N ALA A 154 -14.71 -13.63 13.86
CA ALA A 154 -15.21 -14.33 12.68
C ALA A 154 -14.14 -15.19 11.96
N LEU A 155 -12.84 -14.92 12.15
CA LEU A 155 -11.77 -15.76 11.61
C LEU A 155 -11.64 -17.13 12.29
N THR A 156 -12.22 -17.34 13.47
CA THR A 156 -12.23 -18.66 14.12
C THR A 156 -13.31 -19.58 13.57
N GLU A 157 -14.32 -19.00 12.91
CA GLU A 157 -15.45 -19.70 12.30
C GLU A 157 -15.09 -20.38 10.97
N PRO A 158 -15.98 -21.24 10.42
CA PRO A 158 -15.87 -21.72 9.03
C PRO A 158 -15.73 -20.56 8.02
N VAL A 159 -15.05 -20.79 6.90
CA VAL A 159 -14.74 -19.75 5.90
C VAL A 159 -16.00 -19.06 5.35
N GLU A 160 -17.08 -19.82 5.18
CA GLU A 160 -18.37 -19.30 4.72
C GLU A 160 -19.02 -18.37 5.75
N CYS A 161 -18.88 -18.66 7.04
CA CYS A 161 -19.34 -17.80 8.13
C CYS A 161 -18.50 -16.52 8.26
N PHE A 162 -17.31 -16.46 7.66
CA PHE A 162 -16.53 -15.23 7.61
C PHE A 162 -17.00 -14.34 6.44
N PHE A 163 -16.95 -14.87 5.20
CA PHE A 163 -17.19 -14.07 4.00
C PHE A 163 -18.67 -13.86 3.64
N PHE A 164 -19.55 -14.77 4.05
CA PHE A 164 -20.98 -14.80 3.71
C PHE A 164 -21.86 -14.86 4.96
N ASN A 165 -21.45 -14.13 6.00
CA ASN A 165 -22.21 -14.04 7.24
C ASN A 165 -23.54 -13.30 7.06
N GLN A 166 -24.51 -13.58 7.92
CA GLN A 166 -25.84 -12.95 7.88
C GLN A 166 -25.89 -11.60 8.63
N ASP A 167 -24.79 -11.16 9.23
CA ASP A 167 -24.67 -9.87 9.90
C ASP A 167 -24.23 -8.81 8.88
N ASP A 168 -25.17 -8.00 8.42
CA ASP A 168 -24.93 -6.99 7.39
C ASP A 168 -23.79 -6.02 7.77
N ASP A 169 -23.69 -5.63 9.05
CA ASP A 169 -22.65 -4.71 9.53
C ASP A 169 -21.27 -5.36 9.56
N LEU A 170 -21.17 -6.64 9.96
CA LEU A 170 -19.92 -7.38 9.89
C LEU A 170 -19.50 -7.63 8.44
N SER A 171 -20.43 -8.04 7.58
CA SER A 171 -20.20 -8.23 6.15
C SER A 171 -19.67 -6.97 5.48
N VAL A 172 -20.28 -5.81 5.75
CA VAL A 172 -19.80 -4.52 5.22
C VAL A 172 -18.39 -4.21 5.71
N ARG A 173 -18.09 -4.40 7.01
CA ARG A 173 -16.74 -4.16 7.55
C ARG A 173 -15.70 -5.08 6.94
N ILE A 174 -16.01 -6.36 6.75
CA ILE A 174 -15.11 -7.30 6.08
C ILE A 174 -14.86 -6.83 4.64
N ARG A 175 -15.89 -6.48 3.87
CA ARG A 175 -15.70 -5.99 2.50
C ARG A 175 -14.82 -4.74 2.44
N LEU A 176 -15.12 -3.72 3.24
CA LEU A 176 -14.35 -2.47 3.30
C LEU A 176 -12.87 -2.67 3.65
N ALA A 177 -12.58 -3.68 4.48
CA ALA A 177 -11.23 -4.01 4.93
C ALA A 177 -10.58 -5.17 4.16
N TRP A 178 -11.21 -5.84 3.21
CA TRP A 178 -10.60 -7.04 2.59
C TRP A 178 -10.71 -7.06 1.08
N ALA A 179 -11.85 -6.63 0.55
CA ALA A 179 -12.11 -6.64 -0.88
C ALA A 179 -11.28 -5.58 -1.60
N ASN A 180 -10.83 -5.92 -2.81
CA ASN A 180 -10.26 -5.00 -3.80
C ASN A 180 -9.22 -4.05 -3.19
N ARG A 181 -8.31 -4.64 -2.40
CA ARG A 181 -7.38 -3.93 -1.52
C ARG A 181 -6.33 -3.18 -2.33
N THR A 182 -5.88 -3.75 -3.44
CA THR A 182 -4.84 -3.14 -4.27
C THR A 182 -5.39 -1.89 -4.94
N LEU A 183 -6.53 -1.99 -5.64
CA LEU A 183 -7.25 -0.86 -6.21
C LEU A 183 -7.54 0.20 -5.15
N THR A 184 -8.10 -0.19 -4.01
CA THR A 184 -8.38 0.73 -2.89
C THR A 184 -7.14 1.51 -2.45
N TYR A 185 -6.02 0.80 -2.29
CA TYR A 185 -4.77 1.39 -1.81
C TYR A 185 -4.17 2.41 -2.77
N PHE A 186 -4.28 2.15 -4.07
CA PHE A 186 -3.81 3.08 -5.09
C PHE A 186 -4.81 4.22 -5.34
N ALA A 187 -6.10 3.94 -5.46
CA ALA A 187 -7.13 4.94 -5.74
C ALA A 187 -7.26 5.96 -4.60
N LEU A 188 -7.38 5.48 -3.36
CA LEU A 188 -7.69 6.32 -2.20
C LEU A 188 -6.44 6.74 -1.42
N ARG A 189 -5.28 6.19 -1.77
CA ARG A 189 -4.01 6.33 -1.03
C ARG A 189 -4.10 5.88 0.43
N LYS A 190 -5.07 4.99 0.71
CA LYS A 190 -5.45 4.51 2.05
C LYS A 190 -5.64 3.01 2.03
N LEU A 191 -5.35 2.36 3.14
CA LEU A 191 -5.43 0.92 3.21
C LEU A 191 -6.86 0.43 3.03
N GLU A 192 -7.85 1.09 3.64
CA GLU A 192 -9.22 0.60 3.72
C GLU A 192 -10.19 1.60 3.12
N ARG A 193 -11.28 1.09 2.54
CA ARG A 193 -12.42 1.94 2.16
C ARG A 193 -13.19 2.34 3.40
N ARG A 194 -13.82 3.51 3.34
CA ARG A 194 -14.87 3.92 4.27
C ARG A 194 -16.24 3.66 3.66
N LYS A 195 -17.30 3.74 4.46
CA LYS A 195 -18.67 3.54 3.99
C LYS A 195 -19.03 4.56 2.88
N GLU A 196 -18.49 5.77 2.95
CA GLU A 196 -18.75 6.83 1.96
C GLU A 196 -18.12 6.53 0.59
N ASP A 197 -17.00 5.81 0.59
CA ASP A 197 -16.24 5.50 -0.63
C ASP A 197 -16.94 4.39 -1.46
N GLN A 198 -17.99 3.74 -0.93
CA GLN A 198 -18.80 2.73 -1.66
C GLN A 198 -19.65 3.33 -2.78
N ARG A 199 -19.82 4.65 -2.80
CA ARG A 199 -20.59 5.36 -3.84
C ARG A 199 -19.75 5.73 -5.05
N LEU A 200 -18.44 5.45 -5.01
CA LEU A 200 -17.54 5.75 -6.12
C LEU A 200 -17.72 4.68 -7.19
N GLU A 201 -17.85 5.13 -8.44
CA GLU A 201 -17.92 4.25 -9.59
C GLU A 201 -16.55 3.58 -9.82
N LEU A 202 -16.58 2.35 -10.33
CA LEU A 202 -15.37 1.56 -10.55
C LEU A 202 -14.39 2.27 -11.51
N ASP A 203 -14.90 2.86 -12.59
CA ASP A 203 -14.06 3.55 -13.56
C ASP A 203 -13.34 4.77 -12.96
N ASP A 204 -13.99 5.49 -12.04
CA ASP A 204 -13.38 6.61 -11.32
C ASP A 204 -12.27 6.12 -10.38
N LEU A 205 -12.52 5.03 -9.65
CA LEU A 205 -11.52 4.41 -8.78
C LEU A 205 -10.31 3.93 -9.56
N VAL A 206 -10.52 3.23 -10.68
CA VAL A 206 -9.45 2.73 -11.54
C VAL A 206 -8.64 3.89 -12.13
N THR A 207 -9.31 4.94 -12.60
CA THR A 207 -8.65 6.14 -13.13
C THR A 207 -7.78 6.80 -12.06
N ALA A 208 -8.33 7.00 -10.86
CA ALA A 208 -7.57 7.56 -9.73
C ALA A 208 -6.37 6.68 -9.35
N ALA A 209 -6.54 5.35 -9.36
CA ALA A 209 -5.46 4.42 -9.04
C ALA A 209 -4.31 4.47 -10.05
N LEU A 210 -4.60 4.54 -11.35
CA LEU A 210 -3.58 4.66 -12.39
C LEU A 210 -2.83 5.99 -12.28
N LEU A 211 -3.54 7.11 -12.10
CA LEU A 211 -2.92 8.42 -11.89
C LEU A 211 -2.04 8.48 -10.63
N ASN A 212 -2.44 7.80 -9.57
CA ASN A 212 -1.64 7.70 -8.35
C ASN A 212 -0.45 6.74 -8.51
N ALA A 213 -0.61 5.66 -9.28
CA ALA A 213 0.47 4.73 -9.61
C ALA A 213 1.58 5.42 -10.41
N GLU A 214 1.23 6.30 -11.35
CA GLU A 214 2.18 7.11 -12.14
C GLU A 214 3.02 8.08 -11.29
N GLN A 215 2.54 8.46 -10.10
CA GLN A 215 3.28 9.32 -9.17
C GLN A 215 4.34 8.56 -8.35
N LEU A 216 4.31 7.23 -8.35
CA LEU A 216 5.35 6.44 -7.69
C LEU A 216 6.59 6.37 -8.56
N SER A 217 7.75 6.23 -7.92
CA SER A 217 9.01 6.01 -8.64
C SER A 217 9.01 4.68 -9.39
N ALA A 218 8.42 3.63 -8.78
CA ALA A 218 8.28 2.32 -9.41
C ALA A 218 7.17 1.47 -8.78
N ILE A 219 6.63 0.53 -9.56
CA ILE A 219 5.81 -0.59 -9.08
C ILE A 219 6.42 -1.89 -9.59
N TYR A 220 6.65 -2.83 -8.68
CA TYR A 220 7.25 -4.13 -8.99
C TYR A 220 6.24 -5.26 -8.86
N ASP A 221 6.46 -6.32 -9.63
CA ASP A 221 5.74 -7.58 -9.47
C ASP A 221 6.38 -8.41 -8.35
N PHE A 222 5.55 -9.03 -7.51
CA PHE A 222 5.99 -9.93 -6.46
C PHE A 222 6.72 -11.16 -7.00
N GLU A 223 6.38 -11.60 -8.22
CA GLU A 223 6.98 -12.79 -8.83
C GLU A 223 8.43 -12.56 -9.29
N ASP A 224 8.82 -11.30 -9.54
CA ASP A 224 10.21 -10.94 -9.85
C ASP A 224 10.62 -9.62 -9.18
N LEU A 225 11.42 -9.74 -8.11
CA LEU A 225 11.95 -8.61 -7.34
C LEU A 225 13.36 -8.21 -7.78
N SER A 226 13.92 -8.82 -8.82
CA SER A 226 15.25 -8.47 -9.34
C SER A 226 15.35 -7.00 -9.79
N PRO A 227 14.33 -6.41 -10.45
CA PRO A 227 14.37 -4.99 -10.80
C PRO A 227 14.42 -4.06 -9.59
N LEU A 228 13.73 -4.43 -8.49
CA LEU A 228 13.81 -3.68 -7.23
C LEU A 228 15.23 -3.70 -6.66
N GLU A 229 15.89 -4.86 -6.63
CA GLU A 229 17.28 -4.94 -6.17
C GLU A 229 18.21 -4.06 -6.99
N ALA A 230 18.03 -4.04 -8.32
CA ALA A 230 18.83 -3.22 -9.24
C ALA A 230 18.62 -1.71 -9.01
N ASP A 231 17.39 -1.27 -8.81
CA ASP A 231 17.09 0.14 -8.49
C ASP A 231 17.70 0.56 -7.16
N ILE A 232 17.63 -0.30 -6.14
CA ILE A 232 18.26 -0.01 -4.84
C ILE A 232 19.78 0.01 -4.97
N GLU A 233 20.38 -0.91 -5.73
CA GLU A 233 21.82 -0.90 -6.02
C GLU A 233 22.25 0.39 -6.71
N GLN A 234 21.49 0.87 -7.70
CA GLN A 234 21.78 2.12 -8.40
C GLN A 234 21.69 3.33 -7.47
N LEU A 235 20.72 3.36 -6.55
CA LEU A 235 20.50 4.47 -5.62
C LEU A 235 21.50 4.49 -4.45
N TRP A 236 21.91 3.31 -3.97
CA TRP A 236 22.64 3.15 -2.71
C TRP A 236 24.03 2.53 -2.86
N GLY A 237 24.41 2.09 -4.05
CA GLY A 237 25.67 1.41 -4.32
C GLY A 237 25.78 0.01 -3.66
N GLN A 238 24.67 -0.48 -3.09
CA GLN A 238 24.60 -1.78 -2.44
C GLN A 238 23.34 -2.50 -2.86
N ARG A 239 23.51 -3.70 -3.42
CA ARG A 239 22.40 -4.56 -3.81
C ARG A 239 21.83 -5.31 -2.59
N PRO A 240 20.52 -5.20 -2.30
CA PRO A 240 19.89 -6.02 -1.28
C PRO A 240 19.70 -7.46 -1.79
N ASP A 241 19.77 -8.44 -0.90
CA ASP A 241 19.39 -9.84 -1.18
C ASP A 241 17.92 -10.05 -0.80
N ILE A 242 17.02 -9.77 -1.74
CA ILE A 242 15.57 -9.93 -1.57
C ILE A 242 15.11 -11.22 -2.23
N VAL A 243 15.53 -11.46 -3.48
CA VAL A 243 15.13 -12.62 -4.29
C VAL A 243 15.65 -13.92 -3.67
N GLY A 244 16.90 -13.95 -3.22
CA GLY A 244 17.50 -15.13 -2.56
C GLY A 244 16.83 -15.46 -1.22
N GLN A 245 16.28 -14.47 -0.54
CA GLN A 245 15.55 -14.66 0.72
C GLN A 245 14.06 -14.99 0.53
N ASN A 246 13.44 -14.51 -0.57
CA ASN A 246 11.99 -14.68 -0.81
C ASN A 246 11.61 -16.11 -1.22
N THR A 247 12.52 -16.84 -1.86
CA THR A 247 12.35 -18.26 -2.23
C THR A 247 12.18 -19.20 -1.03
N ASN A 248 12.49 -18.74 0.19
CA ASN A 248 12.62 -19.57 1.39
C ASN A 248 11.51 -19.42 2.46
N ARG A 249 10.40 -18.69 2.23
CA ARG A 249 9.44 -18.39 3.32
C ARG A 249 7.95 -18.56 2.98
N GLY A 250 7.42 -19.73 3.32
CA GLY A 250 6.00 -19.95 3.62
C GLY A 250 5.72 -21.40 4.05
N PRO A 251 4.79 -21.67 4.99
CA PRO A 251 4.47 -23.02 5.47
C PRO A 251 3.67 -23.86 4.45
N LEU A 252 3.51 -23.38 3.21
CA LEU A 252 2.74 -24.04 2.17
C LEU A 252 3.69 -24.47 1.06
N THR A 253 3.51 -25.69 0.58
CA THR A 253 4.27 -26.33 -0.48
C THR A 253 4.33 -25.41 -1.70
N GLN A 254 5.53 -25.18 -2.24
CA GLN A 254 5.70 -24.51 -3.53
C GLN A 254 4.80 -25.21 -4.57
N GLY A 255 4.08 -24.42 -5.38
CA GLY A 255 3.18 -24.93 -6.42
C GLY A 255 1.72 -25.14 -6.00
N VAL A 256 1.34 -24.93 -4.73
CA VAL A 256 -0.07 -24.97 -4.32
C VAL A 256 -0.68 -23.57 -4.34
N SER A 257 -1.74 -23.40 -5.14
CA SER A 257 -2.53 -22.15 -5.16
C SER A 257 -3.26 -21.96 -3.83
N ARG A 258 -3.03 -20.81 -3.21
CA ARG A 258 -3.76 -20.44 -1.98
C ARG A 258 -5.20 -20.09 -2.29
N TRP A 259 -5.45 -19.52 -3.46
CA TRP A 259 -6.81 -19.24 -3.90
C TRP A 259 -7.62 -20.53 -4.04
N ALA A 260 -7.09 -21.53 -4.76
CA ALA A 260 -7.75 -22.83 -4.87
C ALA A 260 -8.01 -23.46 -3.50
N SER A 261 -7.00 -23.45 -2.62
CA SER A 261 -7.15 -23.97 -1.24
C SER A 261 -8.23 -23.23 -0.44
N LEU A 262 -8.40 -21.92 -0.66
CA LEU A 262 -9.46 -21.14 -0.02
C LEU A 262 -10.84 -21.53 -0.55
N LEU A 263 -10.95 -21.73 -1.87
CA LEU A 263 -12.21 -22.15 -2.49
C LEU A 263 -12.61 -23.56 -2.06
N ASP A 264 -11.64 -24.46 -1.88
CA ASP A 264 -11.88 -25.84 -1.42
C ASP A 264 -12.43 -25.91 0.01
N GLU A 265 -12.22 -24.88 0.84
CA GLU A 265 -12.82 -24.79 2.17
C GLU A 265 -14.32 -24.41 2.14
N LEU A 266 -14.85 -23.96 1.00
CA LEU A 266 -16.24 -23.55 0.88
C LEU A 266 -17.15 -24.73 0.58
N GLY A 267 -18.31 -24.80 1.23
CA GLY A 267 -19.25 -25.92 1.06
C GLY A 267 -20.03 -25.94 -0.26
N SER A 268 -19.84 -24.98 -1.18
CA SER A 268 -20.51 -24.98 -2.49
C SER A 268 -19.88 -24.08 -3.55
N ASP A 269 -20.03 -24.46 -4.82
CA ASP A 269 -19.62 -23.67 -5.99
C ASP A 269 -20.24 -22.27 -6.03
N ARG A 270 -21.45 -22.10 -5.48
CA ARG A 270 -22.12 -20.81 -5.41
C ARG A 270 -21.31 -19.83 -4.56
N LEU A 271 -20.84 -20.27 -3.41
CA LEU A 271 -20.02 -19.46 -2.52
C LEU A 271 -18.64 -19.23 -3.14
N ALA A 272 -18.06 -20.24 -3.78
CA ALA A 272 -16.79 -20.10 -4.49
C ALA A 272 -16.85 -19.01 -5.57
N ARG A 273 -17.91 -18.97 -6.40
CA ARG A 273 -18.13 -17.87 -7.34
C ARG A 273 -18.33 -16.52 -6.67
N GLY A 274 -18.98 -16.50 -5.50
CA GLY A 274 -19.18 -15.27 -4.72
C GLY A 274 -17.87 -14.63 -4.24
N MET A 275 -16.81 -15.43 -4.08
CA MET A 275 -15.49 -14.94 -3.66
C MET A 275 -14.81 -14.05 -4.71
N GLU A 276 -15.14 -14.21 -5.99
CA GLU A 276 -14.59 -13.37 -7.08
C GLU A 276 -14.86 -11.88 -6.82
N SER A 277 -16.00 -11.53 -6.20
CA SER A 277 -16.35 -10.13 -5.84
C SER A 277 -15.40 -9.47 -4.83
N PHE A 278 -14.46 -10.21 -4.25
CA PHE A 278 -13.44 -9.66 -3.36
C PHE A 278 -12.16 -9.23 -4.09
N VAL A 279 -12.03 -9.56 -5.37
CA VAL A 279 -10.79 -9.36 -6.15
C VAL A 279 -11.01 -8.90 -7.58
N ASP A 280 -12.23 -8.94 -8.10
CA ASP A 280 -12.59 -8.56 -9.47
C ASP A 280 -12.15 -7.14 -9.85
N GLU A 281 -12.37 -6.15 -8.99
CA GLU A 281 -11.94 -4.77 -9.25
C GLU A 281 -10.40 -4.64 -9.17
N ASP A 282 -9.74 -5.41 -8.29
CA ASP A 282 -8.26 -5.51 -8.27
C ASP A 282 -7.75 -6.07 -9.60
N GLU A 283 -8.37 -7.13 -10.15
CA GLU A 283 -7.99 -7.73 -11.43
C GLU A 283 -8.13 -6.75 -12.59
N ILE A 284 -9.24 -5.99 -12.63
CA ILE A 284 -9.46 -4.95 -13.65
C ILE A 284 -8.37 -3.88 -13.58
N PHE A 285 -8.08 -3.37 -12.38
CA PHE A 285 -7.03 -2.37 -12.17
C PHE A 285 -5.65 -2.90 -12.60
N LEU A 286 -5.27 -4.08 -12.12
CA LEU A 286 -3.95 -4.64 -12.42
C LEU A 286 -3.80 -5.01 -13.90
N GLY A 287 -4.88 -5.44 -14.57
CA GLY A 287 -4.89 -5.66 -16.01
C GLY A 287 -4.57 -4.37 -16.78
N LYS A 288 -5.20 -3.25 -16.41
CA LYS A 288 -4.92 -1.93 -17.02
C LYS A 288 -3.53 -1.42 -16.66
N LEU A 289 -3.11 -1.54 -15.41
CA LEU A 289 -1.79 -1.10 -14.96
C LEU A 289 -0.66 -1.82 -15.71
N ARG A 290 -0.76 -3.14 -15.87
CA ARG A 290 0.21 -3.94 -16.63
C ARG A 290 0.20 -3.63 -18.13
N ALA A 291 -0.96 -3.27 -18.69
CA ALA A 291 -1.06 -2.86 -20.09
C ALA A 291 -0.42 -1.50 -20.39
N GLN A 292 -0.22 -0.64 -19.38
CA GLN A 292 0.48 0.63 -19.51
C GLN A 292 2.01 0.49 -19.44
N GLY A 293 2.51 -0.55 -18.79
CA GLY A 293 3.94 -0.84 -18.71
C GLY A 293 4.51 -1.26 -20.06
N ASP A 294 5.69 -0.74 -20.43
CA ASP A 294 6.39 -1.17 -21.64
C ASP A 294 7.03 -2.58 -21.50
N GLY A 295 7.04 -3.13 -20.28
CA GLY A 295 7.51 -4.46 -19.93
C GLY A 295 9.00 -4.71 -20.20
N SER A 296 9.75 -3.66 -20.57
CA SER A 296 11.09 -3.82 -21.14
C SER A 296 12.20 -3.93 -20.08
N ASP A 297 11.95 -3.45 -18.87
CA ASP A 297 12.91 -3.37 -17.76
C ASP A 297 12.50 -4.19 -16.52
N GLY A 298 11.40 -4.96 -16.61
CA GLY A 298 10.84 -5.75 -15.51
C GLY A 298 10.02 -4.95 -14.49
N ARG A 299 9.86 -3.63 -14.65
CA ARG A 299 8.95 -2.80 -13.86
C ARG A 299 7.55 -2.84 -14.48
N ILE A 300 6.52 -2.71 -13.64
CA ILE A 300 5.14 -2.60 -14.14
C ILE A 300 4.87 -1.17 -14.58
N THR A 301 5.30 -0.18 -13.79
CA THR A 301 5.30 1.25 -14.15
C THR A 301 6.44 1.99 -13.46
N GLY A 302 6.79 3.17 -13.99
CA GLY A 302 7.80 4.08 -13.44
C GLY A 302 8.86 4.48 -14.47
N SER A 303 9.49 5.65 -14.28
CA SER A 303 10.61 6.11 -15.14
C SER A 303 11.99 5.61 -14.67
N GLY A 304 12.00 4.70 -13.68
CA GLY A 304 13.21 4.22 -13.04
C GLY A 304 13.92 5.30 -12.23
N VAL A 305 15.12 4.97 -11.75
CA VAL A 305 16.01 5.94 -11.14
C VAL A 305 16.57 6.83 -12.26
N ALA A 306 15.98 8.02 -12.44
CA ALA A 306 16.55 9.03 -13.33
C ALA A 306 18.01 9.28 -12.90
N THR A 307 18.96 8.94 -13.77
CA THR A 307 20.38 9.25 -13.60
C THR A 307 20.52 10.77 -13.61
N SER A 308 20.63 11.36 -12.42
CA SER A 308 20.96 12.77 -12.24
C SER A 308 22.44 13.02 -12.45
#